data_AF-A0A345Z4H7-F1
#
_entry.id   AF-A0A345Z4H7-F1
#
_cell.length_a   1.000
_cell.length_b   1.000
_cell.length_c   1.000
_cell.angle_alpha   90.00
_cell.angle_beta   90.00
_cell.angle_gamma   90.00
#
_symmetry.space_group_name_H-M   'P 1'
#
loop_
_entity.id
_entity.type
_entity.pdbx_description
1 polymer ?
#
loop_
_entity_poly.entity_id
_entity_poly.type
_entity_poly.pdbx_seq_one_letter_code
_entity_poly.pdbx_strand_id
1 'polypeptide(L)'
;MNIITNLILANRPNANEINNLPWWVIVVIIVFILLLLLLIPWGKISRKKVVKEEVLEKITNEKIKVKKNEPYMGVYNWFGKKQSLRLSKVVYVREEEDPCDLCRPWENTVIIIAEEHSQAPTMKEAIAAGYHHVGCKHIDLDYFEGVTVIPEKQFSEEHKINRFNLRLKQYEFEQKIRDLNYEINNSSKDEIVNESKKKLEIENLKYLDFLDKNHLKRNLQREDPIIDEIKRFS
;
A
#
# COMPACT_ATOMS: atom_id res chain seq x y z
N MET A 1 0.87 -43.69 -16.60
CA MET A 1 0.62 -42.36 -17.18
C MET A 1 -0.17 -42.53 -18.49
N ASN A 2 -1.44 -42.97 -18.43
CA ASN A 2 -2.35 -43.16 -19.58
C ASN A 2 -3.78 -43.56 -19.12
N ILE A 3 -4.48 -42.71 -18.37
CA ILE A 3 -5.92 -42.94 -18.07
C ILE A 3 -6.75 -41.64 -18.20
N ILE A 4 -6.16 -40.45 -17.97
CA ILE A 4 -6.92 -39.20 -17.96
C ILE A 4 -7.25 -38.66 -19.37
N THR A 5 -6.53 -39.08 -20.41
CA THR A 5 -6.72 -38.56 -21.77
C THR A 5 -7.95 -39.08 -22.52
N ASN A 6 -8.60 -40.15 -22.05
CA ASN A 6 -9.76 -40.75 -22.75
C ASN A 6 -11.13 -40.27 -22.25
N LEU A 7 -11.20 -39.48 -21.18
CA LEU A 7 -12.48 -39.01 -20.61
C LEU A 7 -12.96 -37.66 -21.16
N ILE A 8 -12.14 -36.93 -21.93
CA ILE A 8 -12.47 -35.58 -22.43
C ILE A 8 -13.04 -35.62 -23.87
N LEU A 9 -12.94 -36.73 -24.59
CA LEU A 9 -13.44 -36.84 -25.97
C LEU A 9 -14.89 -37.33 -26.09
N ALA A 10 -15.54 -37.72 -24.99
CA ALA A 10 -16.88 -38.30 -25.04
C ALA A 10 -18.05 -37.31 -24.84
N ASN A 11 -17.78 -36.01 -24.66
CA ASN A 11 -18.85 -35.06 -24.35
C ASN A 11 -18.67 -33.69 -25.05
N ARG A 12 -18.45 -33.70 -26.36
CA ARG A 12 -18.75 -32.53 -27.19
C ARG A 12 -20.22 -32.63 -27.62
N PRO A 13 -21.11 -31.71 -27.21
CA PRO A 13 -22.46 -31.67 -27.76
C PRO A 13 -22.37 -31.49 -29.28
N ASN A 14 -23.11 -32.33 -30.01
CA ASN A 14 -23.22 -32.28 -31.45
C ASN A 14 -23.72 -30.89 -31.89
N ALA A 15 -23.03 -30.26 -32.84
CA ALA A 15 -23.36 -28.92 -33.34
C ALA A 15 -24.76 -28.83 -34.03
N ASN A 16 -25.47 -29.95 -34.16
CA ASN A 16 -26.76 -30.05 -34.83
C ASN A 16 -27.98 -30.00 -33.88
N GLU A 17 -27.81 -29.98 -32.55
CA GLU A 17 -28.94 -29.86 -31.61
C GLU A 17 -29.41 -28.41 -31.40
N ILE A 18 -28.65 -27.41 -31.87
CA ILE A 18 -28.99 -25.99 -31.71
C ILE A 18 -30.14 -25.55 -32.64
N ASN A 19 -30.45 -26.34 -33.68
CA ASN A 19 -31.43 -25.98 -34.71
C ASN A 19 -32.88 -26.33 -34.34
N ASN A 20 -33.14 -26.99 -33.20
CA ASN A 20 -34.49 -27.36 -32.74
C ASN A 20 -34.95 -26.60 -31.49
N LEU A 21 -34.25 -25.54 -31.10
CA LEU A 21 -34.72 -24.65 -30.03
C LEU A 21 -35.95 -23.88 -30.52
N PRO A 22 -37.12 -24.05 -29.88
CA PRO A 22 -38.30 -23.35 -30.32
C PRO A 22 -38.08 -21.84 -30.14
N TRP A 23 -38.49 -21.08 -31.15
CA TRP A 23 -38.14 -19.65 -31.31
C TRP A 23 -38.45 -18.79 -30.08
N TRP A 24 -39.42 -19.18 -29.25
CA TRP A 24 -39.77 -18.48 -28.00
C TRP A 24 -38.65 -18.56 -26.95
N VAL A 25 -37.84 -19.62 -26.92
CA VAL A 25 -36.69 -19.74 -25.99
C VAL A 25 -35.60 -18.74 -26.35
N ILE A 26 -35.39 -18.51 -27.65
CA ILE A 26 -34.46 -17.48 -28.15
C ILE A 26 -34.93 -16.10 -27.72
N VAL A 27 -36.23 -15.83 -27.81
CA VAL A 27 -36.82 -14.55 -27.36
C VAL A 27 -36.63 -14.35 -25.85
N VAL A 28 -36.84 -15.38 -25.02
CA VAL A 28 -36.65 -15.30 -23.57
C VAL A 28 -35.19 -15.01 -23.22
N ILE A 29 -34.22 -15.66 -23.89
CA ILE A 29 -32.78 -15.41 -23.68
C ILE A 29 -32.42 -13.98 -24.08
N ILE A 30 -32.93 -13.48 -25.20
CA ILE A 30 -32.68 -12.10 -25.66
C ILE A 30 -33.24 -11.08 -24.66
N VAL A 31 -34.46 -11.31 -24.15
CA VAL A 31 -35.06 -10.43 -23.13
C VAL A 31 -34.24 -10.45 -21.84
N PHE A 32 -33.74 -11.61 -21.42
CA PHE A 32 -32.91 -11.72 -20.22
C PHE A 32 -31.55 -11.00 -20.38
N ILE A 33 -30.91 -11.10 -21.55
CA ILE A 33 -29.68 -10.38 -21.87
C ILE A 33 -29.94 -8.86 -21.92
N LEU A 34 -31.05 -8.42 -22.51
CA LEU A 34 -31.44 -7.00 -22.53
C LEU A 34 -31.68 -6.45 -21.12
N LEU A 35 -32.30 -7.23 -20.23
CA LEU A 35 -32.50 -6.88 -18.83
C LEU A 35 -31.17 -6.77 -18.07
N LEU A 36 -30.23 -7.69 -18.30
CA LEU A 36 -28.88 -7.61 -17.72
C LEU A 36 -28.09 -6.41 -18.24
N LEU A 37 -28.21 -6.08 -19.53
CA LEU A 37 -27.58 -4.90 -20.12
C LEU A 37 -28.15 -3.60 -19.54
N LEU A 38 -29.44 -3.55 -19.19
CA LEU A 38 -30.07 -2.40 -18.53
C LEU A 38 -29.65 -2.23 -17.06
N LEU A 39 -29.31 -3.32 -16.36
CA LEU A 39 -28.87 -3.28 -14.96
C LEU A 39 -27.40 -2.90 -14.77
N ILE A 40 -26.60 -2.92 -15.84
CA ILE A 40 -25.19 -2.50 -15.79
C ILE A 40 -25.14 -0.96 -15.95
N PRO A 41 -24.55 -0.19 -15.02
CA PRO A 41 -24.45 1.26 -15.14
C PRO A 41 -23.36 1.65 -16.15
N TRP A 42 -23.73 1.68 -17.44
CA TRP A 42 -22.85 2.00 -18.59
C TRP A 42 -22.20 3.41 -18.53
N GLY A 43 -22.70 4.30 -17.67
CA GLY A 43 -22.16 5.66 -17.51
C GLY A 43 -20.78 5.78 -16.86
N LYS A 44 -20.16 4.68 -16.37
CA LYS A 44 -18.89 4.73 -15.63
C LYS A 44 -17.66 4.14 -16.34
N ILE A 45 -17.77 3.63 -17.57
CA ILE A 45 -16.68 2.85 -18.19
C ILE A 45 -15.91 3.59 -19.30
N SER A 46 -16.40 4.72 -19.82
CA SER A 46 -15.69 5.44 -20.89
C SER A 46 -15.32 6.86 -20.49
N ARG A 47 -14.13 7.01 -19.89
CA ARG A 47 -13.22 8.18 -19.95
C ARG A 47 -12.11 8.02 -18.91
N LYS A 48 -11.03 7.31 -19.22
CA LYS A 48 -9.90 7.11 -18.28
C LYS A 48 -8.52 7.43 -18.82
N LYS A 49 -8.38 8.19 -19.92
CA LYS A 49 -7.03 8.49 -20.47
C LYS A 49 -6.69 9.95 -20.80
N VAL A 50 -7.61 10.91 -20.72
CA VAL A 50 -7.32 12.31 -21.12
C VAL A 50 -7.32 13.32 -19.94
N VAL A 51 -7.72 12.90 -18.74
CA VAL A 51 -8.04 13.81 -17.62
C VAL A 51 -6.82 14.24 -16.78
N LYS A 52 -5.66 13.60 -16.95
CA LYS A 52 -4.51 13.82 -16.04
C LYS A 52 -3.86 15.21 -16.23
N GLU A 53 -3.88 15.79 -17.43
CA GLU A 53 -3.25 17.10 -17.69
C GLU A 53 -4.20 18.27 -17.42
N GLU A 54 -5.50 18.14 -17.70
CA GLU A 54 -6.50 19.20 -17.49
C GLU A 54 -6.86 19.43 -16.00
N VAL A 55 -6.68 18.41 -15.13
CA VAL A 55 -6.97 18.50 -13.69
C VAL A 55 -5.93 19.34 -12.93
N LEU A 56 -4.68 19.41 -13.41
CA LEU A 56 -3.65 20.22 -12.77
C LEU A 56 -3.95 21.73 -12.86
N GLU A 57 -4.64 22.18 -13.90
CA GLU A 57 -4.95 23.60 -14.10
C GLU A 57 -6.19 24.06 -13.32
N LYS A 58 -7.07 23.14 -12.92
CA LYS A 58 -8.35 23.48 -12.27
C LYS A 58 -8.27 23.57 -10.73
N ILE A 59 -7.27 22.95 -10.12
CA ILE A 59 -7.07 22.93 -8.66
C ILE A 59 -6.68 24.33 -8.11
N THR A 60 -6.23 25.25 -8.96
CA THR A 60 -5.75 26.57 -8.53
C THR A 60 -6.85 27.63 -8.33
N ASN A 61 -8.11 27.40 -8.74
CA ASN A 61 -9.06 28.50 -8.92
C ASN A 61 -10.38 28.51 -8.11
N GLU A 62 -10.69 27.52 -7.27
CA GLU A 62 -11.91 27.60 -6.43
C GLU A 62 -11.60 27.78 -4.94
N LYS A 63 -11.79 29.02 -4.46
CA LYS A 63 -11.75 29.38 -3.04
C LYS A 63 -13.01 28.87 -2.33
N ILE A 64 -12.88 27.92 -1.41
CA ILE A 64 -14.02 27.35 -0.67
C ILE A 64 -14.17 28.04 0.68
N LYS A 65 -15.41 28.44 1.02
CA LYS A 65 -15.76 29.07 2.30
C LYS A 65 -15.83 28.00 3.41
N VAL A 66 -15.00 28.18 4.44
CA VAL A 66 -14.88 27.25 5.58
C VAL A 66 -16.10 27.34 6.51
N LYS A 67 -16.78 26.20 6.71
CA LYS A 67 -17.85 26.00 7.70
C LYS A 67 -17.24 25.32 8.95
N LYS A 68 -17.75 25.62 10.15
CA LYS A 68 -17.24 25.15 11.47
C LYS A 68 -16.77 23.68 11.46
N ASN A 69 -15.53 23.45 11.91
CA ASN A 69 -14.86 22.15 11.95
C ASN A 69 -15.36 21.31 13.14
N GLU A 70 -16.20 20.30 12.88
CA GLU A 70 -16.48 19.22 13.82
C GLU A 70 -15.55 18.03 13.53
N PRO A 71 -14.98 17.37 14.55
CA PRO A 71 -14.05 16.26 14.34
C PRO A 71 -14.72 15.06 13.66
N TYR A 72 -14.06 14.49 12.65
CA TYR A 72 -14.48 13.31 11.92
C TYR A 72 -13.83 12.04 12.49
N MET A 73 -14.61 10.98 12.65
CA MET A 73 -14.13 9.66 13.07
C MET A 73 -13.61 8.89 11.85
N GLY A 74 -12.31 8.58 11.83
CA GLY A 74 -11.70 7.80 10.75
C GLY A 74 -12.10 6.32 10.78
N VAL A 75 -12.43 5.75 9.61
CA VAL A 75 -12.85 4.35 9.44
C VAL A 75 -11.68 3.34 9.56
N TYR A 76 -10.43 3.81 9.45
CA TYR A 76 -9.22 2.96 9.36
C TYR A 76 -8.73 2.39 10.70
N ASN A 77 -9.62 2.30 11.69
CA ASN A 77 -9.26 2.15 13.09
C ASN A 77 -9.49 0.73 13.64
N TRP A 78 -9.54 -0.29 12.78
CA TRP A 78 -9.71 -1.68 13.24
C TRP A 78 -8.51 -2.17 14.07
N PHE A 79 -7.30 -1.61 13.86
CA PHE A 79 -6.09 -1.97 14.60
C PHE A 79 -5.37 -0.74 15.21
N GLY A 80 -6.03 -0.07 16.15
CA GLY A 80 -5.38 0.47 17.36
C GLY A 80 -4.20 1.45 17.24
N LYS A 81 -4.36 2.62 16.58
CA LYS A 81 -3.52 3.80 16.88
C LYS A 81 -4.37 5.01 17.27
N LYS A 82 -3.85 5.85 18.18
CA LYS A 82 -4.52 6.99 18.85
C LYS A 82 -4.91 8.18 17.92
N GLN A 83 -4.90 8.00 16.60
CA GLN A 83 -5.07 9.04 15.59
C GLN A 83 -6.52 9.16 15.07
N SER A 84 -7.49 8.57 15.78
CA SER A 84 -8.86 8.36 15.30
C SER A 84 -9.76 9.60 15.32
N LEU A 85 -9.30 10.70 15.91
CA LEU A 85 -10.00 11.97 15.95
C LEU A 85 -9.27 12.94 15.02
N ARG A 86 -9.85 13.17 13.84
CA ARG A 86 -9.34 14.12 12.85
C ARG A 86 -10.21 15.37 12.89
N LEU A 87 -9.60 16.55 12.84
CA LEU A 87 -10.35 17.81 12.81
C LEU A 87 -10.73 18.23 11.39
N SER A 88 -10.07 17.67 10.38
CA SER A 88 -10.32 17.94 8.97
C SER A 88 -10.79 16.69 8.21
N LYS A 89 -11.65 16.91 7.20
CA LYS A 89 -12.03 15.88 6.21
C LYS A 89 -10.94 15.61 5.17
N VAL A 90 -9.90 16.43 5.18
CA VAL A 90 -8.83 16.43 4.20
C VAL A 90 -7.50 16.36 4.94
N VAL A 91 -6.58 15.56 4.43
CA VAL A 91 -5.25 15.41 5.01
C VAL A 91 -4.19 15.72 3.98
N TYR A 92 -3.07 16.23 4.46
CA TYR A 92 -1.87 16.39 3.69
C TYR A 92 -0.90 15.26 4.05
N VAL A 93 -0.40 14.56 3.04
CA VAL A 93 0.60 13.50 3.23
C VAL A 93 1.98 14.13 3.29
N ARG A 94 2.61 14.05 4.46
CA ARG A 94 3.98 14.53 4.64
C ARG A 94 4.95 13.69 3.82
N GLU A 95 5.89 14.38 3.18
CA GLU A 95 7.02 13.75 2.50
C GLU A 95 8.00 13.14 3.50
N GLU A 96 8.46 11.92 3.21
CA GLU A 96 9.50 11.22 3.95
C GLU A 96 10.77 11.09 3.08
N GLU A 97 11.91 10.85 3.73
CA GLU A 97 13.19 10.71 3.04
C GLU A 97 13.37 9.34 2.36
N ASP A 98 12.86 8.27 2.97
CA ASP A 98 12.99 6.88 2.53
C ASP A 98 11.65 6.18 2.23
N PRO A 99 10.75 6.78 1.40
CA PRO A 99 9.45 6.20 1.11
C PRO A 99 9.55 5.01 0.14
N CYS A 100 8.71 4.01 0.38
CA CYS A 100 8.54 2.90 -0.55
C CYS A 100 7.83 3.34 -1.83
N ASP A 101 7.89 2.50 -2.86
CA ASP A 101 7.30 2.77 -4.17
C ASP A 101 5.77 2.91 -4.14
N LEU A 102 5.08 2.24 -3.20
CA LEU A 102 3.63 2.32 -3.05
C LEU A 102 3.18 3.65 -2.43
N CYS A 103 4.00 4.24 -1.56
CA CYS A 103 3.63 5.45 -0.82
C CYS A 103 4.07 6.73 -1.51
N ARG A 104 5.19 6.69 -2.25
CA ARG A 104 5.77 7.87 -2.91
C ARG A 104 4.81 8.66 -3.81
N PRO A 105 3.91 8.03 -4.59
CA PRO A 105 2.94 8.75 -5.43
C PRO A 105 1.98 9.65 -4.64
N TRP A 106 1.81 9.38 -3.35
CA TRP A 106 0.88 10.06 -2.45
C TRP A 106 1.57 11.17 -1.63
N GLU A 107 2.90 11.26 -1.64
CA GLU A 107 3.63 12.28 -0.89
C GLU A 107 3.46 13.68 -1.46
N ASN A 108 3.45 14.67 -0.56
CA ASN A 108 3.20 16.06 -0.92
C ASN A 108 1.85 16.27 -1.64
N THR A 109 0.88 15.39 -1.39
CA THR A 109 -0.47 15.50 -1.94
C THR A 109 -1.50 15.67 -0.82
N VAL A 110 -2.60 16.28 -1.19
CA VAL A 110 -3.76 16.48 -0.32
C VAL A 110 -4.80 15.42 -0.69
N ILE A 111 -5.19 14.60 0.29
CA ILE A 111 -6.07 13.44 0.14
C ILE A 111 -7.35 13.67 0.95
N ILE A 112 -8.49 13.36 0.36
CA ILE A 112 -9.80 13.49 1.02
C ILE A 112 -10.16 12.18 1.73
N ILE A 113 -10.49 12.26 3.01
CA ILE A 113 -10.84 11.08 3.81
C ILE A 113 -12.26 10.59 3.47
N ALA A 114 -13.21 11.52 3.31
CA ALA A 114 -14.61 11.19 3.07
C ALA A 114 -14.87 10.77 1.61
N GLU A 115 -15.83 9.86 1.40
CA GLU A 115 -16.34 9.49 0.07
C GLU A 115 -17.21 10.63 -0.51
N GLU A 116 -16.60 11.77 -0.77
CA GLU A 116 -17.23 12.87 -1.49
C GLU A 116 -16.86 12.77 -2.97
N HIS A 117 -17.83 13.02 -3.86
CA HIS A 117 -17.60 13.12 -5.30
C HIS A 117 -16.74 14.35 -5.61
N SER A 118 -15.44 14.22 -5.41
CA SER A 118 -14.44 15.25 -5.65
C SER A 118 -13.48 14.79 -6.75
N GLN A 119 -12.81 15.74 -7.39
CA GLN A 119 -11.79 15.46 -8.41
C GLN A 119 -10.41 15.13 -7.81
N ALA A 120 -10.27 15.26 -6.48
CA ALA A 120 -9.04 14.99 -5.75
C ALA A 120 -8.99 13.52 -5.29
N PRO A 121 -7.78 12.97 -5.10
CA PRO A 121 -7.63 11.59 -4.66
C PRO A 121 -8.25 11.35 -3.29
N THR A 122 -8.93 10.22 -3.15
CA THR A 122 -9.53 9.81 -1.88
C THR A 122 -8.61 8.87 -1.10
N MET A 123 -8.75 8.86 0.23
CA MET A 123 -7.98 7.96 1.11
C MET A 123 -8.27 6.49 0.78
N LYS A 124 -9.51 6.19 0.37
CA LYS A 124 -9.91 4.86 -0.11
C LYS A 124 -9.13 4.43 -1.36
N GLU A 125 -8.97 5.32 -2.33
CA GLU A 125 -8.18 5.04 -3.54
C GLU A 125 -6.71 4.88 -3.23
N ALA A 126 -6.16 5.73 -2.35
CA ALA A 126 -4.77 5.64 -1.92
C ALA A 126 -4.48 4.29 -1.24
N ILE A 127 -5.34 3.88 -0.30
CA ILE A 127 -5.20 2.61 0.41
C ILE A 127 -5.39 1.43 -0.54
N ALA A 128 -6.35 1.49 -1.47
CA ALA A 128 -6.52 0.47 -2.50
C ALA A 128 -5.26 0.34 -3.41
N ALA A 129 -4.50 1.42 -3.58
CA ALA A 129 -3.23 1.43 -4.29
C ALA A 129 -2.01 1.05 -3.43
N GLY A 130 -2.20 0.74 -2.14
CA GLY A 130 -1.15 0.27 -1.23
C GLY A 130 -0.60 1.34 -0.28
N TYR A 131 -1.17 2.55 -0.23
CA TYR A 131 -0.87 3.51 0.82
C TYR A 131 -1.31 2.97 2.19
N HIS A 132 -0.58 3.33 3.26
CA HIS A 132 -0.80 2.77 4.62
C HIS A 132 -0.70 1.24 4.70
N HIS A 133 0.13 0.61 3.85
CA HIS A 133 0.46 -0.80 4.00
C HIS A 133 1.19 -1.08 5.33
N VAL A 134 1.29 -2.36 5.71
CA VAL A 134 2.06 -2.76 6.90
C VAL A 134 3.51 -2.29 6.80
N GLY A 135 3.95 -1.49 7.78
CA GLY A 135 5.28 -0.89 7.81
C GLY A 135 5.44 0.44 7.08
N CYS A 136 4.33 1.02 6.58
CA CYS A 136 4.31 2.41 6.13
C CYS A 136 4.60 3.35 7.32
N LYS A 137 5.46 4.36 7.09
CA LYS A 137 5.88 5.35 8.09
C LYS A 137 5.27 6.73 7.88
N HIS A 138 4.50 6.90 6.80
CA HIS A 138 3.93 8.18 6.43
C HIS A 138 3.01 8.72 7.52
N ILE A 139 3.07 10.04 7.69
CA ILE A 139 2.22 10.76 8.63
C ILE A 139 1.28 11.65 7.82
N ASP A 140 -0.03 11.41 7.97
CA ASP A 140 -1.03 12.33 7.45
C ASP A 140 -1.28 13.43 8.46
N LEU A 141 -1.17 14.67 8.02
CA LEU A 141 -1.42 15.87 8.79
C LEU A 141 -2.79 16.44 8.42
N ASP A 142 -3.50 17.01 9.38
CA ASP A 142 -4.78 17.67 9.09
C ASP A 142 -4.53 18.89 8.19
N TYR A 143 -5.24 18.94 7.07
CA TYR A 143 -5.14 20.01 6.10
C TYR A 143 -6.31 20.97 6.24
N PHE A 144 -6.02 22.26 6.41
CA PHE A 144 -7.00 23.33 6.48
C PHE A 144 -6.72 24.31 5.33
N GLU A 145 -7.68 24.44 4.42
CA GLU A 145 -7.55 25.32 3.27
C GLU A 145 -7.29 26.78 3.70
N GLY A 146 -6.31 27.41 3.06
CA GLY A 146 -5.90 28.79 3.37
C GLY A 146 -5.13 28.98 4.68
N VAL A 147 -4.94 27.92 5.48
CA VAL A 147 -4.18 27.95 6.74
C VAL A 147 -2.94 27.06 6.66
N THR A 148 -3.10 25.83 6.18
CA THR A 148 -1.99 24.89 6.08
C THR A 148 -1.10 25.25 4.90
N VAL A 149 0.17 25.52 5.17
CA VAL A 149 1.19 25.74 4.14
C VAL A 149 1.83 24.40 3.79
N ILE A 150 1.73 24.01 2.52
CA ILE A 150 2.39 22.81 2.02
C ILE A 150 3.84 23.16 1.72
N PRO A 151 4.83 22.47 2.31
CA PRO A 151 6.23 22.70 2.00
C PRO A 151 6.54 22.30 0.56
N GLU A 152 7.58 22.92 0.00
CA GLU A 152 8.15 22.47 -1.27
C GLU A 152 8.78 21.08 -1.12
N LYS A 153 8.86 20.35 -2.23
CA LYS A 153 9.46 19.01 -2.25
C LYS A 153 10.92 19.10 -1.82
N GLN A 154 11.27 18.39 -0.76
CA GLN A 154 12.59 18.44 -0.14
C GLN A 154 13.58 17.49 -0.81
N PHE A 155 13.10 16.37 -1.35
CA PHE A 155 13.95 15.29 -1.85
C PHE A 155 13.63 14.95 -3.30
N SER A 156 14.68 14.71 -4.09
CA SER A 156 14.53 14.19 -5.45
C SER A 156 14.05 12.73 -5.44
N GLU A 157 13.41 12.30 -6.52
CA GLU A 157 12.96 10.91 -6.68
C GLU A 157 14.12 9.92 -6.59
N GLU A 158 15.26 10.24 -7.20
CA GLU A 158 16.46 9.40 -7.15
C GLU A 158 17.01 9.28 -5.72
N HIS A 159 17.03 10.39 -4.96
CA HIS A 159 17.43 10.38 -3.55
C HIS A 159 16.55 9.45 -2.73
N LYS A 160 15.21 9.55 -2.89
CA LYS A 160 14.24 8.70 -2.19
C LYS A 160 14.45 7.21 -2.48
N ILE A 161 14.65 6.86 -3.75
CA ILE A 161 14.91 5.47 -4.16
C ILE A 161 16.19 4.96 -3.51
N ASN A 162 17.27 5.74 -3.57
CA ASN A 162 18.55 5.36 -2.99
C ASN A 162 18.44 5.18 -1.46
N ARG A 163 17.82 6.14 -0.77
CA ARG A 163 17.63 6.08 0.69
C ARG A 163 16.75 4.90 1.10
N PHE A 164 15.69 4.62 0.36
CA PHE A 164 14.86 3.44 0.58
C PHE A 164 15.67 2.15 0.43
N ASN A 165 16.50 2.02 -0.60
CA ASN A 165 17.36 0.84 -0.80
C ASN A 165 18.39 0.66 0.33
N LEU A 166 18.98 1.76 0.82
CA LEU A 166 19.87 1.72 1.98
C LEU A 166 19.14 1.27 3.24
N ARG A 167 17.87 1.70 3.43
CA ARG A 167 17.03 1.25 4.54
C ARG A 167 16.72 -0.25 4.44
N LEU A 168 16.45 -0.77 3.24
CA LEU A 168 16.23 -2.20 3.04
C LEU A 168 17.47 -3.02 3.42
N LYS A 169 18.66 -2.58 2.98
CA LYS A 169 19.93 -3.21 3.40
C LYS A 169 20.15 -3.15 4.90
N GLN A 170 19.79 -2.03 5.54
CA GLN A 170 19.83 -1.92 7.00
C GLN A 170 18.94 -2.99 7.66
N TYR A 171 17.71 -3.19 7.17
CA TYR A 171 16.81 -4.23 7.70
C TYR A 171 17.36 -5.64 7.51
N GLU A 172 18.08 -5.92 6.43
CA GLU A 172 18.75 -7.21 6.24
C GLU A 172 19.81 -7.47 7.31
N PHE A 173 20.63 -6.47 7.66
CA PHE A 173 21.60 -6.59 8.75
C PHE A 173 20.90 -6.80 10.10
N GLU A 174 19.87 -6.00 10.39
CA GLU A 174 19.10 -6.10 11.63
C GLU A 174 18.44 -7.48 11.76
N GLN A 175 17.92 -8.05 10.67
CA GLN A 175 17.35 -9.39 10.63
C GLN A 175 18.42 -10.46 10.91
N LYS A 176 19.57 -10.41 10.23
CA LYS A 176 20.67 -11.38 10.46
C LYS A 176 21.16 -11.38 11.90
N ILE A 177 21.34 -10.18 12.47
CA ILE A 177 21.73 -10.02 13.87
C ILE A 177 20.67 -10.63 14.79
N ARG A 178 19.39 -10.36 14.51
CA ARG A 178 18.28 -10.93 15.28
C ARG A 178 18.23 -12.45 15.21
N ASP A 179 18.43 -13.02 14.02
CA ASP A 179 18.44 -14.48 13.80
C ASP A 179 19.58 -15.12 14.59
N LEU A 180 20.78 -14.53 14.56
CA LEU A 180 21.94 -14.99 15.35
C LEU A 180 21.69 -14.86 16.87
N ASN A 181 21.09 -13.76 17.32
CA ASN A 181 20.70 -13.57 18.72
C ASN A 181 19.66 -14.63 19.14
N TYR A 182 18.71 -14.96 18.27
CA TYR A 182 17.72 -16.00 18.52
C TYR A 182 18.39 -17.39 18.64
N GLU A 183 19.33 -17.73 17.75
CA GLU A 183 20.09 -18.99 17.83
C GLU A 183 20.89 -19.10 19.13
N ILE A 184 21.58 -18.03 19.51
CA ILE A 184 22.36 -17.99 20.75
C ILE A 184 21.48 -18.21 21.98
N ASN A 185 20.30 -17.60 22.00
CA ASN A 185 19.39 -17.67 23.15
C ASN A 185 18.65 -19.00 23.26
N ASN A 186 18.42 -19.70 22.15
CA ASN A 186 17.59 -20.92 22.11
C ASN A 186 18.37 -22.21 21.89
N SER A 187 19.66 -22.15 21.56
CA SER A 187 20.49 -23.35 21.40
C SER A 187 20.97 -23.89 22.75
N SER A 188 20.85 -25.20 22.94
CA SER A 188 21.39 -25.92 24.10
C SER A 188 22.82 -26.46 23.90
N LYS A 189 23.38 -26.33 22.70
CA LYS A 189 24.72 -26.83 22.36
C LYS A 189 25.74 -25.70 22.34
N ASP A 190 26.76 -25.81 23.18
CA ASP A 190 27.82 -24.80 23.32
C ASP A 190 28.59 -24.52 22.02
N GLU A 191 28.80 -25.55 21.18
CA GLU A 191 29.48 -25.39 19.90
C GLU A 191 28.72 -24.43 18.97
N ILE A 192 27.40 -24.62 18.84
CA ILE A 192 26.53 -23.76 18.03
C ILE A 192 26.51 -22.33 18.59
N VAL A 193 26.38 -22.20 19.92
CA VAL A 193 26.39 -20.88 20.57
C VAL A 193 27.70 -20.13 20.29
N ASN A 194 28.84 -20.82 20.38
CA ASN A 194 30.15 -20.22 20.12
C ASN A 194 30.33 -19.86 18.64
N GLU A 195 29.83 -20.67 17.72
CA GLU A 195 29.86 -20.36 16.28
C GLU A 195 28.98 -19.15 15.95
N SER A 196 27.74 -19.11 16.43
CA SER A 196 26.82 -18.00 16.20
C SER A 196 27.31 -16.70 16.83
N LYS A 197 27.99 -16.75 17.99
CA LYS A 197 28.68 -15.57 18.59
C LYS A 197 29.78 -15.01 17.68
N LYS A 198 30.61 -15.88 17.08
CA LYS A 198 31.66 -15.45 16.14
C LYS A 198 31.05 -14.81 14.88
N LYS A 199 29.98 -15.40 14.34
CA LYS A 199 29.23 -14.84 13.21
C LYS A 199 28.62 -13.49 13.56
N LEU A 200 28.05 -13.36 14.76
CA LEU A 200 27.45 -12.14 15.26
C LEU A 200 28.47 -11.01 15.37
N GLU A 201 29.68 -11.29 15.84
CA GLU A 201 30.77 -10.29 15.90
C GLU A 201 31.13 -9.78 14.50
N ILE A 202 31.32 -10.70 13.55
CA ILE A 202 31.64 -10.36 12.15
C ILE A 202 30.52 -9.53 11.51
N GLU A 203 29.26 -9.93 11.67
CA GLU A 203 28.12 -9.20 11.10
C GLU A 203 27.93 -7.84 11.76
N ASN A 204 28.18 -7.70 13.07
CA ASN A 204 28.17 -6.40 13.75
C ASN A 204 29.22 -5.45 13.17
N LEU A 205 30.45 -5.92 12.92
CA LEU A 205 31.49 -5.09 12.32
C LEU A 205 31.10 -4.60 10.92
N LYS A 206 30.57 -5.51 10.07
CA LYS A 206 30.05 -5.15 8.75
C LYS A 206 28.90 -4.15 8.83
N TYR A 207 28.00 -4.34 9.80
CA TYR A 207 26.85 -3.46 9.96
C TYR A 207 27.28 -2.06 10.41
N LEU A 208 28.20 -1.95 11.37
CA LEU A 208 28.73 -0.67 11.83
C LEU A 208 29.45 0.09 10.70
N ASP A 209 30.28 -0.60 9.92
CA ASP A 209 30.93 -0.04 8.73
C ASP A 209 29.90 0.45 7.68
N PHE A 210 28.83 -0.34 7.45
CA PHE A 210 27.74 0.06 6.56
C PHE A 210 27.00 1.30 7.08
N LEU A 211 26.72 1.39 8.38
CA LEU A 211 26.02 2.53 8.97
C LEU A 211 26.86 3.81 8.88
N ASP A 212 28.15 3.73 9.18
CA ASP A 212 29.08 4.87 9.13
C ASP A 212 29.19 5.44 7.71
N LYS A 213 29.44 4.56 6.73
CA LYS A 213 29.56 4.93 5.30
C LYS A 213 28.31 5.60 4.72
N ASN A 214 27.13 5.28 5.25
CA ASN A 214 25.85 5.74 4.72
C ASN A 214 25.14 6.75 5.64
N HIS A 215 25.81 7.18 6.72
CA HIS A 215 25.26 8.09 7.74
C HIS A 215 23.89 7.64 8.29
N LEU A 216 23.75 6.34 8.55
CA LEU A 216 22.54 5.74 9.11
C LEU A 216 22.70 5.53 10.62
N LYS A 217 21.57 5.51 11.33
CA LYS A 217 21.54 5.23 12.78
C LYS A 217 21.11 3.79 13.04
N ARG A 218 21.86 3.11 13.92
CA ARG A 218 21.53 1.77 14.42
C ARG A 218 20.24 1.79 15.24
N ASN A 219 19.41 0.77 15.09
CA ASN A 219 18.22 0.57 15.94
C ASN A 219 18.32 -0.77 16.70
N LEU A 220 18.82 -0.70 17.94
CA LEU A 220 19.00 -1.88 18.79
C LEU A 220 17.69 -2.60 19.12
N GLN A 221 16.56 -1.90 19.16
CA GLN A 221 15.27 -2.53 19.45
C GLN A 221 14.89 -3.54 18.36
N ARG A 222 15.21 -3.23 17.09
CA ARG A 222 14.94 -4.12 15.96
C ARG A 222 15.86 -5.34 15.94
N GLU A 223 16.94 -5.35 16.69
CA GLU A 223 17.86 -6.50 16.76
C GLU A 223 17.48 -7.51 17.85
N ASP A 224 16.50 -7.15 18.69
CA ASP A 224 15.97 -8.00 19.75
C ASP A 224 15.16 -9.17 19.15
N PRO A 225 15.49 -10.44 19.46
CA PRO A 225 14.75 -11.60 18.96
C PRO A 225 13.31 -11.71 19.51
N ILE A 226 12.95 -11.01 20.58
CA ILE A 226 11.64 -11.09 21.24
C ILE A 226 10.76 -9.88 20.88
N ILE A 227 11.18 -9.03 19.93
CA ILE A 227 10.38 -7.86 19.53
C ILE A 227 9.04 -8.29 18.88
N ASP A 228 7.97 -7.61 19.28
CA ASP A 228 6.66 -7.72 18.64
C ASP A 228 6.73 -7.34 17.15
N GLU A 229 6.09 -8.11 16.28
CA GLU A 229 6.14 -7.91 14.83
C GLU A 229 5.63 -6.52 14.43
N ILE A 230 4.61 -6.01 15.12
CA ILE A 230 4.08 -4.66 14.85
C ILE A 230 5.13 -3.59 15.18
N LYS A 231 5.84 -3.75 16.31
CA LYS A 231 6.90 -2.83 16.74
C LYS A 231 8.13 -2.90 15.84
N ARG A 232 8.37 -4.03 15.18
CA ARG A 232 9.48 -4.22 14.24
C ARG A 232 9.40 -3.21 13.08
N PHE A 233 8.20 -2.94 12.60
CA PHE A 233 7.95 -2.11 11.42
C PHE A 233 7.44 -0.70 11.76
N SER A 234 7.20 -0.38 13.04
CA SER A 234 6.99 1.00 13.50
C SER A 234 8.29 1.78 13.58
#